data_AF-A0A5C4Y8J0-F1
#
_entry.id   AF-A0A5C4Y8J0-F1
#
_cell.length_a   1.000
_cell.length_b   1.000
_cell.length_c   1.000
_cell.angle_alpha   90.00
_cell.angle_beta   90.00
_cell.angle_gamma   90.00
#
_symmetry.space_group_name_H-M   'P 1'
#
loop_
_entity.id
_entity.type
_entity.pdbx_description
1 polymer ?
#
loop_
_entity_poly.entity_id
_entity_poly.type
_entity_poly.pdbx_seq_one_letter_code
_entity_poly.pdbx_strand_id
1 'polypeptide(L)'
;MIRHLPSRFARFGPGYPKRLYRQIKRAYRQTHELNAAAAFEFTCTPGFLMQAVDNHRRAQDLLRRATGMPRTKLGARIRSVALDNADVAREVLEVIAHTANRAPELN
;
A
#
# COMPACT_ATOMS: atom_id res chain seq x y z
N MET A 1 1.44 13.44 40.87
CA MET A 1 0.25 12.78 40.28
C MET A 1 0.51 12.54 38.79
N ILE A 2 1.05 11.37 38.43
CA ILE A 2 1.38 11.05 37.03
C ILE A 2 0.07 10.68 36.33
N ARG A 3 -0.46 11.56 35.48
CA ARG A 3 -1.60 11.23 34.61
C ARG A 3 -1.11 10.18 33.62
N HIS A 4 -1.52 8.93 33.78
CA HIS A 4 -1.35 7.89 32.77
C HIS A 4 -2.09 8.34 31.49
N LEU A 5 -1.33 8.92 30.55
CA LEU A 5 -1.82 9.10 29.18
C LEU A 5 -2.30 7.74 28.68
N PRO A 6 -3.52 7.61 28.14
CA PRO A 6 -4.00 6.35 27.61
C PRO A 6 -2.97 5.87 26.60
N SER A 7 -2.40 4.70 26.86
CA SER A 7 -1.35 4.16 26.00
C SER A 7 -1.91 4.11 24.58
N ARG A 8 -1.09 4.42 23.57
CA ARG A 8 -1.53 4.36 22.16
C ARG A 8 -2.17 3.01 21.79
N PHE A 9 -1.92 1.97 22.59
CA PHE A 9 -2.53 0.65 22.51
C PHE A 9 -4.03 0.64 22.86
N ALA A 10 -4.48 1.42 23.85
CA ALA A 10 -5.90 1.50 24.23
C ALA A 10 -6.77 2.13 23.14
N ARG A 11 -6.18 2.88 22.19
CA ARG A 11 -6.89 3.49 21.07
C ARG A 11 -7.29 2.49 19.99
N PHE A 12 -6.58 1.37 19.89
CA PHE A 12 -6.87 0.35 18.89
C PHE A 12 -7.63 -0.79 19.58
N GLY A 13 -8.95 -0.83 19.39
CA GLY A 13 -9.80 -1.87 19.95
C GLY A 13 -9.29 -3.29 19.67
N PRO A 14 -9.74 -4.29 20.45
CA PRO A 14 -9.24 -5.66 20.34
C PRO A 14 -9.29 -6.19 18.90
N GLY A 15 -8.24 -6.91 18.50
CA GLY A 15 -8.12 -7.50 17.16
C GLY A 15 -7.85 -6.52 16.01
N TYR A 16 -7.77 -5.21 16.24
CA TYR A 16 -7.44 -4.23 15.19
C TYR A 16 -6.12 -4.56 14.45
N PRO A 17 -4.98 -4.85 15.14
CA PRO A 17 -3.72 -5.12 14.44
C PRO A 17 -3.81 -6.32 13.49
N LYS A 18 -4.51 -7.40 13.90
CA LYS A 18 -4.71 -8.59 13.06
C LYS A 18 -5.57 -8.26 11.82
N ARG A 19 -6.62 -7.46 11.99
CA ARG A 19 -7.47 -7.01 10.87
C ARG A 19 -6.69 -6.14 9.89
N LEU A 20 -5.94 -5.16 10.39
CA LEU A 20 -5.09 -4.30 9.57
C LEU A 20 -4.04 -5.13 8.81
N TYR A 21 -3.39 -6.09 9.48
CA TYR A 21 -2.43 -6.97 8.83
C TYR A 21 -3.03 -7.78 7.68
N ARG A 22 -4.26 -8.30 7.83
CA ARG A 22 -4.97 -9.00 6.75
C ARG A 22 -5.31 -8.07 5.59
N GLN A 23 -5.70 -6.83 5.86
CA GLN A 23 -5.96 -5.81 4.84
C GLN A 23 -4.68 -5.51 4.04
N ILE A 24 -3.56 -5.28 4.74
CA ILE A 24 -2.25 -5.04 4.11
C ILE A 24 -1.84 -6.23 3.25
N LYS A 25 -1.96 -7.47 3.75
CA LYS A 25 -1.62 -8.65 2.96
C LYS A 25 -2.43 -8.78 1.66
N ARG A 26 -3.72 -8.42 1.69
CA ARG A 26 -4.56 -8.44 0.49
C ARG A 26 -4.13 -7.36 -0.50
N ALA A 27 -3.88 -6.14 -0.01
CA ALA A 27 -3.38 -5.05 -0.84
C ALA A 27 -2.00 -5.37 -1.45
N TYR A 28 -1.13 -6.02 -0.67
CA TYR A 28 0.18 -6.50 -1.12
C TYR A 28 0.07 -7.43 -2.32
N ARG A 29 -0.75 -8.47 -2.20
CA ARG A 29 -0.99 -9.39 -3.31
C ARG A 29 -1.51 -8.68 -4.56
N GLN A 30 -2.51 -7.80 -4.41
CA GLN A 30 -3.06 -7.02 -5.53
C GLN A 30 -2.02 -6.12 -6.18
N THR A 31 -1.17 -5.48 -5.39
CA THR A 31 -0.10 -4.61 -5.89
C THR A 31 0.92 -5.40 -6.72
N HIS A 32 1.31 -6.59 -6.26
CA HIS A 32 2.23 -7.44 -7.02
C HIS A 32 1.59 -8.03 -8.28
N GLU A 33 0.29 -8.35 -8.25
CA GLU A 33 -0.45 -8.75 -9.45
C GLU A 33 -0.47 -7.61 -10.49
N LEU A 34 -0.71 -6.36 -10.06
CA LEU A 34 -0.63 -5.18 -10.94
C LEU A 34 0.80 -4.94 -11.45
N ASN A 35 1.82 -5.12 -10.62
CA ASN A 35 3.21 -4.97 -11.04
C ASN A 35 3.61 -6.01 -12.09
N ALA A 36 3.22 -7.27 -11.89
CA ALA A 36 3.44 -8.32 -12.88
C ALA A 36 2.72 -8.01 -14.20
N ALA A 37 1.46 -7.56 -14.14
CA ALA A 37 0.71 -7.15 -15.33
C ALA A 37 1.38 -5.97 -16.06
N ALA A 38 1.88 -4.97 -15.31
CA ALA A 38 2.61 -3.83 -15.85
C ALA A 38 3.95 -4.23 -16.50
N ALA A 39 4.61 -5.28 -16.01
CA ALA A 39 5.90 -5.73 -16.53
C ALA A 39 5.79 -6.60 -17.79
N PHE A 40 4.74 -7.42 -17.94
CA PHE A 40 4.68 -8.47 -18.97
C PHE A 40 3.56 -8.33 -20.01
N GLU A 41 2.41 -7.76 -19.66
CA GLU A 41 1.20 -7.77 -20.51
C GLU A 41 0.62 -6.36 -20.72
N PHE A 42 1.46 -5.33 -20.62
CA PHE A 42 1.01 -3.96 -20.50
C PHE A 42 0.35 -3.42 -21.76
N THR A 43 -0.99 -3.41 -21.75
CA THR A 43 -1.80 -2.51 -22.57
C THR A 43 -2.30 -1.39 -21.66
N CYS A 44 -1.85 -0.16 -21.93
CA CYS A 44 -2.20 1.02 -21.14
C CYS A 44 -3.67 1.43 -21.35
N THR A 45 -4.60 0.68 -20.74
CA THR A 45 -6.02 0.99 -20.80
C THR A 45 -6.42 1.97 -19.68
N PRO A 46 -7.45 2.82 -19.89
CA PRO A 46 -7.96 3.68 -18.83
C PRO A 46 -8.34 2.93 -17.55
N GLY A 47 -8.89 1.72 -17.69
CA GLY A 47 -9.23 0.86 -16.55
C GLY A 47 -8.01 0.44 -15.74
N PHE A 48 -6.89 0.09 -16.40
CA PHE A 48 -5.65 -0.26 -15.73
C PHE A 48 -5.05 0.93 -14.97
N LEU A 49 -5.06 2.12 -15.59
CA LEU A 49 -4.62 3.37 -14.97
C LEU A 49 -5.39 3.67 -13.68
N MET A 50 -6.72 3.57 -13.74
CA MET A 50 -7.57 3.78 -12.57
C MET A 50 -7.26 2.78 -11.45
N GLN A 51 -7.08 1.50 -11.79
CA GLN A 51 -6.71 0.46 -10.81
C GLN A 51 -5.36 0.74 -10.15
N ALA A 52 -4.35 1.16 -10.92
CA ALA A 52 -3.03 1.49 -10.39
C ALA A 52 -3.08 2.69 -9.42
N VAL A 53 -3.80 3.75 -9.79
CA VAL A 53 -4.00 4.93 -8.93
C VAL A 53 -4.74 4.58 -7.65
N ASP A 54 -5.84 3.82 -7.74
CA ASP A 54 -6.61 3.40 -6.57
C ASP A 54 -5.81 2.47 -5.66
N ASN A 55 -4.99 1.59 -6.24
CA ASN A 55 -4.09 0.74 -5.50
C ASN A 55 -3.02 1.55 -4.75
N HIS A 56 -2.42 2.54 -5.40
CA HIS A 56 -1.47 3.46 -4.76
C HIS A 56 -2.10 4.23 -3.59
N ARG A 57 -3.29 4.81 -3.79
CA ARG A 57 -4.03 5.51 -2.72
C ARG A 57 -4.29 4.58 -1.52
N ARG A 58 -4.77 3.36 -1.80
CA ARG A 58 -5.01 2.34 -0.78
C ARG A 58 -3.71 1.97 -0.03
N ALA A 59 -2.59 1.81 -0.74
CA ALA A 59 -1.30 1.50 -0.15
C ALA A 59 -0.85 2.61 0.82
N GLN A 60 -0.97 3.87 0.40
CA GLN A 60 -0.65 5.03 1.24
C GLN A 60 -1.54 5.11 2.49
N ASP A 61 -2.85 4.87 2.35
CA ASP A 61 -3.77 4.84 3.49
C ASP A 61 -3.41 3.75 4.51
N LEU A 62 -3.06 2.57 4.02
CA LEU A 62 -2.63 1.46 4.86
C LEU A 62 -1.30 1.75 5.54
N LEU A 63 -0.35 2.39 4.86
CA LEU A 63 0.90 2.85 5.44
C LEU A 63 0.64 3.87 6.58
N ARG A 64 -0.20 4.89 6.35
CA ARG A 64 -0.58 5.86 7.39
C ARG A 64 -1.19 5.21 8.63
N ARG A 65 -2.00 4.17 8.45
CA ARG A 65 -2.56 3.39 9.57
C ARG A 65 -1.50 2.50 10.25
N ALA A 66 -0.59 1.92 9.47
CA ALA A 66 0.48 1.06 9.95
C ALA A 66 1.53 1.84 10.76
N THR A 67 1.89 3.08 10.38
CA THR A 67 2.84 3.91 11.13
C THR A 67 2.38 4.21 12.56
N GLY A 68 1.06 4.30 12.76
CA GLY A 68 0.45 4.43 14.08
C GLY A 68 0.53 3.17 14.96
N MET A 69 0.99 2.02 14.42
CA MET A 69 1.05 0.77 15.18
C MET A 69 2.13 0.81 16.26
N PRO A 70 1.88 0.16 17.41
CA PRO A 70 2.86 0.10 18.48
C PRO A 70 4.16 -0.64 18.09
N ARG A 71 5.24 -0.43 18.87
CA ARG A 71 6.54 -1.09 18.68
C ARG A 71 6.56 -2.52 19.24
N THR A 72 5.59 -3.33 18.83
CA THR A 72 5.57 -4.79 19.10
C THR A 72 6.08 -5.56 17.88
N LYS A 73 6.40 -6.85 18.02
CA LYS A 73 6.79 -7.71 16.89
C LYS A 73 5.76 -7.68 15.75
N LEU A 74 4.47 -7.78 16.08
CA LEU A 74 3.40 -7.70 15.09
C LEU A 74 3.29 -6.30 14.48
N GLY A 75 3.39 -5.23 15.28
CA GLY A 75 3.35 -3.86 14.79
C GLY A 75 4.52 -3.52 13.86
N ALA A 76 5.73 -4.00 14.17
CA ALA A 76 6.90 -3.88 13.31
C ALA A 76 6.70 -4.58 11.97
N ARG A 77 6.16 -5.81 11.98
CA ARG A 77 5.82 -6.54 10.76
C ARG A 77 4.76 -5.81 9.92
N ILE A 78 3.72 -5.27 10.56
CA ILE A 78 2.67 -4.49 9.89
C ILE A 78 3.27 -3.26 9.18
N ARG A 79 4.13 -2.50 9.87
CA ARG A 79 4.82 -1.34 9.27
C ARG A 79 5.69 -1.72 8.09
N SER A 80 6.51 -2.77 8.24
CA SER A 80 7.42 -3.22 7.18
C SER A 80 6.66 -3.64 5.92
N VAL A 81 5.61 -4.47 6.05
CA VAL A 81 4.83 -4.91 4.87
C VAL A 81 4.04 -3.75 4.25
N ALA A 82 3.56 -2.80 5.07
CA ALA A 82 2.86 -1.63 4.54
C ALA A 82 3.78 -0.68 3.77
N LEU A 83 5.03 -0.52 4.23
CA LEU A 83 6.05 0.28 3.55
C LEU A 83 6.39 -0.36 2.20
N ASP A 84 6.74 -1.64 2.21
CA ASP A 84 7.05 -2.42 1.00
C ASP A 84 5.90 -2.34 -0.03
N ASN A 85 4.65 -2.51 0.43
CA ASN A 85 3.49 -2.36 -0.44
C ASN A 85 3.37 -0.95 -1.07
N ALA A 86 3.67 0.10 -0.31
CA ALA A 86 3.59 1.47 -0.80
C ALA A 86 4.70 1.78 -1.81
N ASP A 87 5.90 1.23 -1.60
CA ASP A 87 7.03 1.34 -2.52
C ASP A 87 6.72 0.63 -3.86
N VAL A 88 6.25 -0.61 -3.83
CA VAL A 88 5.87 -1.33 -5.07
C VAL A 88 4.70 -0.63 -5.77
N ALA A 89 3.71 -0.12 -5.03
CA ALA A 89 2.60 0.60 -5.65
C ALA A 89 3.02 1.92 -6.32
N ARG A 90 4.10 2.54 -5.85
CA ARG A 90 4.71 3.70 -6.50
C ARG A 90 5.46 3.28 -7.77
N GLU A 91 6.23 2.21 -7.70
CA GLU A 91 6.96 1.65 -8.85
C GLU A 91 6.01 1.34 -10.02
N VAL A 92 4.84 0.74 -9.76
CA VAL A 92 3.81 0.50 -10.79
C VAL A 92 3.41 1.78 -11.52
N LEU A 93 3.19 2.88 -10.80
CA LEU A 93 2.85 4.17 -11.42
C LEU A 93 4.02 4.77 -12.21
N GLU A 94 5.25 4.61 -11.72
CA GLU A 94 6.46 5.07 -12.41
C GLU A 94 6.66 4.31 -13.74
N VAL A 95 6.45 2.99 -13.75
CA VAL A 95 6.49 2.16 -14.98
C VAL A 95 5.43 2.62 -15.98
N ILE A 96 4.18 2.81 -15.52
CA ILE A 96 3.09 3.31 -16.37
C ILE A 96 3.43 4.66 -17.00
N ALA A 97 3.85 5.63 -16.19
CA ALA A 97 4.17 6.98 -16.64
C ALA A 97 5.32 6.98 -17.66
N HIS A 98 6.34 6.18 -17.38
CA HIS A 98 7.48 6.03 -18.28
C HIS A 98 7.09 5.38 -19.62
N THR A 99 6.21 4.38 -19.62
CA THR A 99 5.71 3.78 -20.86
C THR A 99 4.84 4.75 -21.66
N ALA A 100 3.97 5.52 -20.99
CA ALA A 100 3.17 6.56 -21.64
C ALA A 100 4.05 7.62 -22.33
N ASN A 101 5.13 8.05 -21.69
CA ASN A 101 6.07 9.03 -22.25
C ASN A 101 6.90 8.49 -23.44
N ARG A 102 7.06 7.16 -23.56
CA ARG A 102 7.81 6.51 -24.66
C ARG A 102 6.95 6.17 -25.87
N ALA A 103 5.63 6.38 -25.81
CA ALA A 103 4.70 6.18 -26.92
C ALA A 103 4.23 7.53 -27.50
N PRO A 104 5.07 8.27 -28.25
CA PRO A 104 4.71 9.58 -28.80
C PRO A 104 3.66 9.53 -29.91
N GLU A 105 3.31 8.35 -30.45
CA GLU A 105 2.34 8.19 -31.55
C GLU A 105 0.87 8.29 -31.10
N LEU A 106 0.61 8.55 -29.81
CA LEU A 106 -0.73 8.67 -29.22
C LEU A 106 -1.10 10.08 -28.72
N ASN A 107 -0.22 11.08 -28.92
CA ASN A 107 -0.47 12.49 -28.59
C ASN A 107 -0.84 13.32 -29.82
#